data_AF-A0A7C2TGP5-F1
#
_entry.id   AF-A0A7C2TGP5-F1
#
_cell.length_a   1.000
_cell.length_b   1.000
_cell.length_c   1.000
_cell.angle_alpha   90.00
_cell.angle_beta   90.00
_cell.angle_gamma   90.00
#
_symmetry.space_group_name_H-M   'P 1'
#
loop_
_entity.id
_entity.type
_entity.pdbx_description
1 polymer ?
#
loop_
_entity_poly.entity_id
_entity_poly.type
_entity_poly.pdbx_seq_one_letter_code
_entity_poly.pdbx_strand_id
1 'polypeptide(L)' 'MLTENEKKMLKEIREGLKPPTKEELDLVTARWLFGKYAERMMRHAPWSFVLMKLLWKKGEEPWVS' A
#
# COMPACT_ATOMS: atom_id res chain seq x y z
N MET A 1 8.96 27.36 19.53
CA MET A 1 8.50 27.82 18.20
C MET A 1 9.61 27.53 17.21
N LEU A 2 9.29 27.05 16.00
CA LEU A 2 10.30 26.83 14.96
C LEU A 2 10.87 28.18 14.49
N THR A 3 12.18 28.23 14.35
CA THR A 3 12.91 29.35 13.74
C THR A 3 12.61 29.44 12.24
N GLU A 4 12.81 30.62 11.64
CA GLU A 4 12.58 30.82 10.20
C GLU A 4 13.47 29.92 9.32
N ASN A 5 14.69 29.61 9.78
CA ASN A 5 15.58 28.67 9.09
C ASN A 5 15.04 27.24 9.11
N GLU A 6 14.49 26.78 10.25
CA GLU A 6 13.88 25.44 10.34
C GLU A 6 12.64 25.32 9.44
N LYS A 7 11.84 26.38 9.34
CA LYS A 7 10.67 26.40 8.43
C LYS A 7 11.09 26.31 6.96
N LYS A 8 12.15 27.02 6.58
CA LYS A 8 12.70 26.99 5.21
C LYS A 8 13.25 25.60 4.87
N MET A 9 14.02 25.00 5.77
CA MET A 9 14.55 23.64 5.62
C MET A 9 13.44 22.60 5.47
N LEU A 10 12.38 22.66 6.30
CA LEU A 10 11.24 21.74 6.19
C LEU A 10 10.47 21.90 4.88
N LYS A 11 10.39 23.13 4.35
CA LYS A 11 9.76 23.40 3.06
C LYS A 11 10.55 22.79 1.91
N GLU A 12 11.87 22.99 1.89
CA GLU A 12 12.77 22.40 0.88
C GLU A 12 12.74 20.87 0.93
N ILE A 13 12.72 20.28 2.13
CA ILE A 13 12.55 18.83 2.32
C ILE A 13 11.19 18.38 1.77
N ARG A 14 10.09 19.06 2.12
CA ARG A 14 8.74 18.70 1.68
C ARG A 14 8.56 18.80 0.17
N GLU A 15 9.21 19.76 -0.48
CA GLU A 15 9.21 19.91 -1.93
C GLU A 15 10.01 18.80 -2.63
N GLY A 16 11.07 18.29 -1.99
CA GLY A 16 11.84 17.14 -2.48
C GLY A 16 11.18 15.78 -2.20
N LEU A 17 10.27 15.70 -1.24
CA LEU A 17 9.56 14.47 -0.90
C LEU A 17 8.47 14.18 -1.95
N LYS A 18 8.60 13.04 -2.63
CA LYS A 18 7.54 12.48 -3.46
C LYS A 18 6.72 11.53 -2.60
N PRO A 19 5.53 11.94 -2.10
CA PRO A 19 4.68 11.02 -1.36
C PRO A 19 4.30 9.85 -2.29
N PRO A 20 4.27 8.61 -1.76
CA PRO A 20 3.89 7.47 -2.56
C PRO A 20 2.45 7.60 -3.03
N THR A 21 2.17 7.11 -4.24
CA THR A 21 0.80 7.10 -4.76
C THR A 21 -0.04 6.05 -4.03
N LYS A 22 -1.36 6.15 -4.15
CA LYS A 22 -2.25 5.15 -3.57
C LYS A 22 -1.98 3.76 -4.15
N GLU A 23 -1.68 3.67 -5.45
CA GLU A 23 -1.35 2.40 -6.10
C GLU A 23 -0.07 1.77 -5.54
N GLU A 24 0.94 2.59 -5.21
CA GLU A 24 2.17 2.12 -4.57
C GLU A 24 1.90 1.58 -3.16
N LEU A 25 1.06 2.27 -2.38
CA LEU A 25 0.64 1.81 -1.06
C LEU A 25 -0.18 0.52 -1.13
N ASP A 26 -1.12 0.43 -2.07
CA ASP A 26 -1.97 -0.74 -2.26
C ASP A 26 -1.13 -1.95 -2.73
N LEU A 27 -0.13 -1.75 -3.59
CA LEU A 27 0.78 -2.80 -4.04
C LEU A 27 1.62 -3.36 -2.89
N VAL A 28 2.17 -2.48 -2.04
CA VAL A 28 2.94 -2.91 -0.86
C VAL A 28 2.06 -3.69 0.10
N THR A 29 0.82 -3.22 0.31
CA THR A 29 -0.18 -3.91 1.14
C THR A 29 -0.52 -5.28 0.56
N ALA A 30 -0.76 -5.37 -0.75
CA ALA A 30 -1.04 -6.64 -1.42
C ALA A 30 0.15 -7.62 -1.32
N ARG A 31 1.39 -7.15 -1.45
CA ARG A 31 2.60 -7.97 -1.24
C ARG A 31 2.71 -8.50 0.18
N TRP A 32 2.41 -7.67 1.18
CA TRP A 32 2.41 -8.11 2.58
C TRP A 32 1.33 -9.16 2.87
N LEU A 33 0.16 -9.02 2.24
CA LEU A 33 -0.98 -9.92 2.49
C LEU A 33 -0.91 -11.24 1.71
N PHE A 34 -0.47 -11.20 0.45
CA PHE A 34 -0.60 -12.30 -0.52
C PHE A 34 0.73 -12.77 -1.14
N GLY A 35 1.85 -12.15 -0.77
CA GLY A 35 3.18 -12.52 -1.26
C GLY A 35 3.25 -12.50 -2.80
N LYS A 36 3.63 -13.63 -3.40
CA LYS A 36 3.77 -13.79 -4.86
C LYS A 36 2.47 -13.60 -5.64
N TYR A 37 1.31 -13.68 -4.98
CA TYR A 37 0.00 -13.50 -5.64
C TYR A 37 -0.50 -12.05 -5.63
N ALA A 38 0.28 -11.11 -5.08
CA ALA A 38 -0.10 -9.71 -4.95
C ALA A 38 -0.55 -9.08 -6.28
N GLU A 39 0.14 -9.35 -7.40
CA GLU A 39 -0.24 -8.79 -8.69
C GLU A 39 -1.56 -9.35 -9.25
N ARG A 40 -1.80 -10.66 -9.09
CA ARG A 40 -3.08 -11.29 -9.45
C ARG A 40 -4.21 -10.69 -8.61
N MET A 41 -3.95 -10.45 -7.33
CA MET A 41 -4.88 -9.82 -6.41
C MET A 41 -5.16 -8.35 -6.75
N MET A 42 -4.14 -7.55 -7.04
CA MET A 42 -4.26 -6.16 -7.53
C MET A 42 -5.12 -6.06 -8.78
N ARG A 43 -5.04 -7.05 -9.68
CA ARG A 43 -5.83 -7.08 -10.92
C ARG A 43 -7.31 -7.40 -10.71
N HIS A 44 -7.63 -8.25 -9.73
CA HIS A 44 -9.00 -8.78 -9.57
C HIS A 44 -9.77 -8.18 -8.41
N ALA A 45 -9.10 -7.64 -7.40
CA ALA A 45 -9.76 -7.19 -6.17
C ALA A 45 -9.12 -5.95 -5.51
N PRO A 46 -8.88 -4.83 -6.24
CA PRO A 46 -8.15 -3.65 -5.75
C PRO A 46 -8.71 -3.02 -4.45
N TRP A 47 -9.97 -3.28 -4.10
CA TRP A 47 -10.66 -2.64 -2.97
C TRP A 47 -11.05 -3.62 -1.85
N SER A 48 -10.77 -4.91 -2.01
CA SER A 48 -11.29 -5.97 -1.13
C SER A 48 -10.22 -6.65 -0.29
N PHE A 49 -8.92 -6.33 -0.43
CA PHE A 49 -7.83 -7.13 0.16
C PHE A 49 -7.97 -7.47 1.63
N VAL A 50 -8.44 -6.52 2.44
CA VAL A 50 -8.66 -6.72 3.88
C VAL A 50 -9.88 -7.61 4.12
N LEU A 51 -10.99 -7.34 3.43
CA LEU A 51 -12.23 -8.12 3.52
C LEU A 51 -12.03 -9.55 3.03
N MET A 52 -11.40 -9.72 1.88
CA MET A 52 -11.06 -11.01 1.30
C MET A 52 -10.18 -11.83 2.25
N LYS A 53 -9.13 -11.25 2.83
CA LYS A 53 -8.29 -11.94 3.84
C LYS A 53 -9.05 -12.32 5.11
N LEU A 54 -9.92 -11.45 5.60
CA LEU A 54 -10.72 -11.71 6.81
C LEU A 54 -11.83 -12.74 6.57
N LEU A 55 -12.37 -12.82 5.36
CA LEU A 55 -13.45 -13.74 4.99
C LEU A 55 -12.95 -15.13 4.58
N TRP A 56 -11.64 -15.31 4.32
CA TRP A 56 -11.11 -16.60 3.91
C TRP A 56 -10.98 -17.62 5.04
N LYS A 57 -11.56 -18.79 4.79
CA LYS A 57 -11.29 -20.02 5.54
C LYS A 57 -10.20 -20.82 4.82
N LYS A 58 -9.42 -21.56 5.61
CA LYS A 58 -8.34 -22.44 5.11
C LYS A 58 -8.92 -23.42 4.08
N GLY A 59 -8.51 -23.31 2.82
CA GLY A 59 -8.96 -24.17 1.71
C GLY A 59 -9.81 -23.51 0.63
N GLU A 60 -10.25 -22.26 0.81
CA GLU A 60 -11.08 -21.51 -0.16
C GLU A 60 -10.29 -20.43 -0.93
N GLU A 61 -8.98 -20.58 -1.03
CA GLU A 61 -8.06 -19.59 -1.60
C GLU A 61 -8.19 -19.51 -3.15
N PRO A 62 -8.67 -18.40 -3.74
CA PRO A 62 -9.04 -18.33 -5.16
C PRO A 62 -7.85 -18.19 -6.12
N TRP A 63 -6.62 -18.22 -5.62
CA TRP A 63 -5.38 -18.20 -6.42
C TRP A 63 -4.73 -19.57 -6.57
N VAL A 64 -5.26 -20.61 -5.91
CA VAL A 64 -4.75 -22.00 -5.99
C VAL A 64 -5.37 -22.76 -7.18
N SER A 65 -6.34 -22.16 -7.89
CA SER A 65 -6.89 -22.67 -9.15
C SER A 65 -6.11 -22.24 -10.39
#